data_AF-A0A2P5P566-F1
#
_entry.id   AF-A0A2P5P566-F1
#
_cell.length_a   1.000
_cell.length_b   1.000
_cell.length_c   1.000
_cell.angle_alpha   90.00
_cell.angle_beta   90.00
_cell.angle_gamma   90.00
#
_symmetry.space_group_name_H-M   'P 1'
#
loop_
_entity.id
_entity.type
_entity.pdbx_description
1 polymer ?
#
loop_
_entity_poly.entity_id
_entity_poly.type
_entity_poly.pdbx_seq_one_letter_code
_entity_poly.pdbx_strand_id
1 'polypeptide(L)'
;MEKLNRRYLRTTILWIVGILAVLLYAALATVETAENYNNLALVRAGDLIGYSLVALLFALLSFVLKGNNNRTINIVAGAIFTVITLIAFIDSFTVNMSGIYNPVLFAAVLVYGVIFWFALKTPKTL
;
A
#
# COMPACT_ATOMS: atom_id res chain seq x y z
N MET A 1 -14.51 17.66 22.07
CA MET A 1 -13.96 17.10 20.81
C MET A 1 -12.45 17.22 20.86
N GLU A 2 -11.74 16.11 21.10
CA GLU A 2 -10.28 16.06 21.08
C GLU A 2 -9.83 16.44 19.64
N LYS A 3 -9.01 17.48 19.48
CA LYS A 3 -8.51 17.88 18.15
C LYS A 3 -7.79 16.68 17.54
N LEU A 4 -8.33 16.17 16.43
CA LEU A 4 -7.76 15.04 15.73
C LEU A 4 -6.28 15.34 15.42
N ASN A 5 -5.37 14.56 16.00
CA ASN A 5 -3.94 14.84 15.89
C ASN A 5 -3.51 14.66 14.43
N ARG A 6 -3.07 15.77 13.79
CA ARG A 6 -2.76 15.86 12.35
C ARG A 6 -1.82 14.75 11.86
N ARG A 7 -0.96 14.21 12.73
CA ARG A 7 -0.03 13.12 12.38
C ARG A 7 -0.75 11.80 12.09
N TYR A 8 -1.75 11.44 12.88
CA TYR A 8 -2.48 10.18 12.70
C TYR A 8 -3.38 10.23 11.46
N LEU A 9 -4.06 11.37 11.25
CA LEU A 9 -4.84 11.60 10.05
C LEU A 9 -4.01 11.44 8.78
N ARG A 10 -2.77 11.97 8.78
CA ARG A 10 -1.86 11.86 7.64
C ARG A 10 -1.56 10.40 7.29
N THR A 11 -1.23 9.58 8.27
CA THR A 11 -0.90 8.17 8.04
C THR A 11 -2.12 7.38 7.58
N THR A 12 -3.30 7.62 8.16
CA THR A 12 -4.56 7.02 7.68
C THR A 12 -4.86 7.41 6.23
N ILE A 13 -4.70 8.69 5.86
CA ILE A 13 -4.89 9.14 4.48
C ILE A 13 -3.92 8.42 3.54
N LEU A 14 -2.65 8.27 3.93
CA LEU A 14 -1.68 7.55 3.11
C LEU A 14 -2.07 6.08 2.91
N TRP A 15 -2.57 5.39 3.94
CA TRP A 15 -3.10 4.04 3.76
C TRP A 15 -4.23 3.99 2.73
N ILE A 16 -5.18 4.92 2.82
CA ILE A 16 -6.30 5.00 1.87
C ILE A 16 -5.80 5.26 0.45
N VAL A 17 -4.86 6.19 0.27
CA VAL A 17 -4.26 6.49 -1.05
C VAL A 17 -3.55 5.26 -1.60
N GLY A 18 -2.80 4.53 -0.78
CA GLY A 18 -2.13 3.28 -1.18
C GLY A 18 -3.12 2.21 -1.62
N ILE A 19 -4.21 2.02 -0.88
CA ILE A 19 -5.30 1.09 -1.22
C ILE A 19 -5.92 1.46 -2.57
N LEU A 20 -6.26 2.75 -2.76
CA LEU A 20 -6.87 3.21 -4.02
C LEU A 20 -5.94 3.00 -5.21
N ALA A 21 -4.64 3.20 -5.05
CA ALA A 21 -3.67 2.93 -6.11
C ALA A 21 -3.61 1.44 -6.46
N VAL A 22 -3.60 0.55 -5.48
CA VAL A 22 -3.59 -0.90 -5.72
C VAL A 22 -4.91 -1.37 -6.37
N LEU A 23 -6.05 -0.87 -5.92
CA LEU A 23 -7.35 -1.18 -6.51
C LEU A 23 -7.47 -0.65 -7.95
N LEU A 24 -6.96 0.55 -8.21
CA LEU A 24 -6.91 1.11 -9.56
C LEU A 24 -6.03 0.27 -10.47
N TYR A 25 -4.85 -0.16 -10.01
CA TYR A 25 -4.02 -1.11 -10.73
C TYR A 25 -4.79 -2.39 -11.05
N ALA A 26 -5.46 -3.00 -10.06
CA ALA A 26 -6.19 -4.24 -10.27
C ALA A 26 -7.31 -4.08 -11.30
N ALA A 27 -8.07 -2.99 -11.23
CA ALA A 27 -9.12 -2.69 -12.21
C ALA A 27 -8.56 -2.53 -13.63
N LEU A 28 -7.48 -1.75 -13.80
CA LEU A 28 -6.86 -1.52 -15.11
C LEU A 28 -6.22 -2.80 -15.68
N ALA A 29 -5.50 -3.55 -14.85
CA ALA A 29 -4.86 -4.80 -15.24
C ALA A 29 -5.90 -5.82 -15.74
N THR A 30 -7.05 -5.94 -15.07
CA THR A 30 -8.11 -6.89 -15.50
C THR A 30 -8.72 -6.57 -16.86
N VAL A 31 -8.71 -5.30 -17.28
CA VAL A 31 -9.27 -4.86 -18.58
C VAL A 31 -8.28 -5.09 -19.73
N GLU A 32 -6.99 -4.86 -19.51
CA GLU A 32 -5.98 -4.95 -20.59
C GLU A 32 -5.39 -6.35 -20.80
N THR A 33 -5.42 -7.23 -19.79
CA THR A 33 -4.47 -8.37 -19.76
C THR A 33 -5.06 -9.76 -19.51
N ALA A 34 -6.38 -9.92 -19.66
CA ALA A 34 -7.14 -11.05 -19.14
C ALA A 34 -6.68 -12.48 -19.55
N GLU A 35 -6.02 -12.67 -20.70
CA GLU A 35 -5.66 -14.03 -21.16
C GLU A 35 -4.19 -14.44 -20.98
N ASN A 36 -3.22 -13.51 -20.86
CA ASN A 36 -1.79 -13.85 -20.81
C ASN A 36 -1.04 -13.47 -19.51
N TYR A 37 -1.54 -12.51 -18.70
CA TYR A 37 -0.77 -12.01 -17.55
C TYR A 37 -0.93 -12.83 -16.27
N ASN A 38 -2.15 -13.33 -16.00
CA ASN A 38 -2.44 -14.04 -14.74
C ASN A 38 -1.65 -15.34 -14.55
N ASN A 39 -1.09 -15.90 -15.64
CA ASN A 39 -0.31 -17.13 -15.62
C ASN A 39 1.22 -16.89 -15.54
N LEU A 40 1.69 -15.70 -15.88
CA LEU A 40 3.12 -15.35 -15.88
C LEU A 40 3.52 -14.48 -14.68
N ALA A 41 2.58 -13.71 -14.13
CA ALA A 41 2.80 -12.87 -12.97
C ALA A 41 2.94 -13.71 -11.69
N LEU A 42 4.01 -13.48 -10.93
CA LEU A 42 4.24 -14.01 -9.59
C LEU A 42 3.17 -13.52 -8.60
N VAL A 43 2.69 -12.28 -8.76
CA VAL A 43 1.65 -11.71 -7.90
C VAL A 43 0.40 -11.40 -8.72
N ARG A 44 -0.69 -12.15 -8.47
CA ARG A 44 -1.93 -11.97 -9.23
C ARG A 44 -2.69 -10.74 -8.74
N ALA A 45 -3.44 -10.11 -9.65
CA ALA A 45 -4.30 -8.96 -9.32
C ALA A 45 -5.31 -9.28 -8.19
N GLY A 46 -5.82 -10.52 -8.15
CA GLY A 46 -6.70 -11.00 -7.08
C GLY A 46 -6.03 -11.00 -5.70
N ASP A 47 -4.75 -11.36 -5.60
CA ASP A 47 -4.00 -11.37 -4.35
C ASP A 47 -3.79 -9.93 -3.84
N LEU A 48 -3.52 -8.99 -4.74
CA LEU A 48 -3.41 -7.57 -4.42
C LEU A 48 -4.72 -6.95 -3.89
N ILE A 49 -5.87 -7.40 -4.37
CA ILE A 49 -7.17 -7.02 -3.80
C ILE A 49 -7.30 -7.57 -2.37
N GLY A 50 -6.90 -8.82 -2.14
CA GLY A 50 -6.85 -9.41 -0.81
C GLY A 50 -5.95 -8.63 0.16
N TYR A 51 -4.76 -8.25 -0.28
CA TYR A 51 -3.85 -7.39 0.50
C TYR A 51 -4.44 -6.00 0.75
N SER A 52 -5.22 -5.45 -0.17
CA SER A 52 -5.88 -4.14 0.01
C SER A 52 -6.91 -4.15 1.16
N LEU A 53 -7.60 -5.27 1.38
CA LEU A 53 -8.49 -5.43 2.54
C LEU A 53 -7.71 -5.41 3.86
N VAL A 54 -6.53 -6.04 3.88
CA VAL A 54 -5.63 -6.02 5.05
C VAL A 54 -5.09 -4.60 5.28
N ALA A 55 -4.73 -3.87 4.23
CA ALA A 55 -4.33 -2.47 4.32
C ALA A 55 -5.43 -1.58 4.90
N LEU A 56 -6.71 -1.87 4.60
CA LEU A 56 -7.85 -1.15 5.18
C LEU A 56 -7.89 -1.28 6.71
N LEU A 57 -7.58 -2.47 7.25
CA LEU A 57 -7.47 -2.67 8.69
C LEU A 57 -6.37 -1.77 9.28
N PHE A 58 -5.23 -1.64 8.61
CA PHE A 58 -4.16 -0.75 9.06
C PHE A 58 -4.52 0.73 8.93
N ALA A 59 -5.36 1.12 7.97
CA ALA A 59 -5.91 2.48 7.89
C ALA A 59 -6.76 2.81 9.13
N LEU A 60 -7.64 1.88 9.52
CA LEU A 60 -8.48 1.99 10.72
C LEU A 60 -7.64 2.00 12.00
N LEU A 61 -6.70 1.06 12.13
CA LEU A 61 -5.79 1.01 13.28
C LEU A 61 -4.94 2.29 13.38
N SER A 62 -4.52 2.87 12.26
CA SER A 62 -3.77 4.13 12.25
C SER A 62 -4.58 5.33 12.72
N PHE A 63 -5.90 5.26 12.60
CA PHE A 63 -6.82 6.28 13.06
C PHE A 63 -7.11 6.16 14.56
N VAL A 64 -7.23 4.93 15.06
CA VAL A 64 -7.65 4.65 16.46
C VAL A 64 -6.46 4.57 17.41
N LEU A 65 -5.36 3.93 16.99
CA LEU A 65 -4.20 3.71 17.85
C LEU A 65 -3.38 4.99 17.99
N LYS A 66 -2.90 5.24 19.21
CA LYS A 66 -2.03 6.37 19.54
C LYS A 66 -0.65 5.87 20.01
N GLY A 67 0.31 6.78 20.04
CA GLY A 67 1.65 6.54 20.59
C GLY A 67 2.45 5.41 19.94
N ASN A 68 3.16 4.62 20.75
CA ASN A 68 4.11 3.60 20.30
C ASN A 68 3.47 2.43 19.54
N ASN A 69 2.23 2.04 19.87
CA ASN A 69 1.55 0.95 19.18
C ASN A 69 1.25 1.32 17.72
N ASN A 70 0.72 2.52 17.51
CA ASN A 70 0.45 3.04 16.17
C ASN A 70 1.74 3.13 15.34
N ARG A 71 2.81 3.63 15.96
CA ARG A 71 4.14 3.71 15.34
C ARG A 71 4.64 2.33 14.91
N THR A 72 4.62 1.35 15.80
CA THR A 72 5.16 0.01 15.56
C THR A 72 4.40 -0.70 14.44
N ILE A 73 3.07 -0.63 14.46
CA ILE A 73 2.23 -1.21 13.42
C ILE A 73 2.52 -0.58 12.06
N ASN A 74 2.63 0.75 11.98
CA ASN A 74 2.92 1.41 10.71
C ASN A 74 4.34 1.15 10.19
N ILE A 75 5.31 0.88 11.07
CA ILE A 75 6.64 0.43 10.66
C ILE A 75 6.52 -0.97 10.03
N VAL A 76 5.95 -1.92 10.75
CA VAL A 76 5.90 -3.33 10.29
C VAL A 76 5.03 -3.46 9.05
N ALA A 77 3.79 -2.97 9.11
CA ALA A 77 2.85 -3.05 8.00
C ALA A 77 3.33 -2.22 6.81
N GLY A 78 3.80 -0.99 7.02
CA GLY A 78 4.32 -0.15 5.94
C GLY A 78 5.48 -0.82 5.19
N ALA A 79 6.41 -1.45 5.91
CA ALA A 79 7.52 -2.20 5.30
C ALA A 79 7.01 -3.40 4.48
N ILE A 80 6.14 -4.24 5.06
CA ILE A 80 5.58 -5.42 4.38
C ILE A 80 4.87 -5.01 3.10
N PHE A 81 3.97 -4.02 3.18
CA PHE A 81 3.23 -3.55 2.01
C PHE A 81 4.13 -2.91 0.96
N THR A 82 5.16 -2.17 1.37
CA THR A 82 6.16 -1.64 0.43
C THR A 82 6.82 -2.77 -0.35
N VAL A 83 7.28 -3.82 0.34
CA VAL A 83 7.97 -4.96 -0.28
C VAL A 83 7.05 -5.75 -1.19
N ILE A 84 5.85 -6.13 -0.74
CA ILE A 84 4.88 -6.88 -1.55
C ILE A 84 4.53 -6.09 -2.82
N THR A 85 4.25 -4.80 -2.68
CA THR A 85 3.87 -3.95 -3.82
C THR A 85 5.06 -3.71 -4.76
N LEU A 86 6.29 -3.66 -4.23
CA LEU A 86 7.50 -3.54 -5.04
C LEU A 86 7.77 -4.81 -5.85
N ILE A 87 7.58 -5.99 -5.25
CA ILE A 87 7.66 -7.27 -5.95
C ILE A 87 6.64 -7.30 -7.07
N ALA A 88 5.37 -6.95 -6.78
CA ALA A 88 4.33 -6.88 -7.78
C ALA A 88 4.64 -5.86 -8.90
N PHE A 89 5.24 -4.72 -8.57
CA PHE A 89 5.69 -3.74 -9.56
C PHE A 89 6.78 -4.29 -10.47
N ILE A 90 7.82 -4.92 -9.90
CA ILE A 90 8.92 -5.51 -10.68
C ILE A 90 8.37 -6.59 -11.61
N ASP A 91 7.55 -7.49 -11.07
CA ASP A 91 6.88 -8.56 -11.82
C ASP A 91 6.06 -7.97 -12.99
N SER A 92 5.15 -7.03 -12.69
CA SER A 92 4.36 -6.30 -13.68
C SER A 92 5.21 -5.61 -14.75
N PHE A 93 6.34 -5.01 -14.37
CA PHE A 93 7.28 -4.33 -15.27
C PHE A 93 8.04 -5.31 -16.17
N THR A 94 8.38 -6.50 -15.65
CA THR A 94 9.04 -7.54 -16.44
C THR A 94 8.11 -8.19 -17.47
N VAL A 95 6.82 -8.30 -17.16
CA VAL A 95 5.83 -8.86 -18.09
C VAL A 95 5.35 -7.80 -19.10
N ASN A 96 5.04 -6.56 -18.65
CA ASN A 96 4.70 -5.42 -19.50
C ASN A 96 5.56 -4.20 -19.20
N MET A 97 6.62 -3.94 -19.93
CA MET A 97 7.44 -2.76 -19.64
C MET A 97 6.68 -1.44 -19.89
N SER A 98 5.78 -1.41 -20.90
CA SER A 98 5.02 -0.24 -21.31
C SER A 98 3.59 -0.15 -20.74
N GLY A 99 3.23 -1.03 -19.80
CA GLY A 99 1.89 -1.04 -19.21
C GLY A 99 1.56 0.27 -18.51
N ILE A 100 0.46 0.92 -18.91
CA ILE A 100 0.00 2.20 -18.34
C ILE A 100 -0.32 2.11 -16.83
N TYR A 101 -0.46 0.89 -16.32
CA TYR A 101 -0.73 0.56 -14.93
C TYR A 101 0.54 0.46 -14.05
N ASN A 102 1.74 0.33 -14.64
CA ASN A 102 2.99 0.27 -13.88
C ASN A 102 3.27 1.53 -13.05
N PRO A 103 3.05 2.76 -13.56
CA PRO A 103 3.19 3.97 -12.77
C PRO A 103 2.24 4.02 -11.57
N VAL A 104 1.03 3.47 -11.70
CA VAL A 104 0.04 3.42 -10.63
C VAL A 104 0.53 2.49 -9.51
N LEU A 105 1.02 1.31 -9.87
CA LEU A 105 1.57 0.36 -8.89
C LEU A 105 2.85 0.89 -8.24
N PHE A 106 3.71 1.56 -9.00
CA PHE A 106 4.89 2.24 -8.46
C PHE A 106 4.51 3.36 -7.48
N ALA A 107 3.46 4.13 -7.76
CA ALA A 107 2.96 5.13 -6.83
C ALA A 107 2.51 4.49 -5.51
N ALA A 108 1.87 3.31 -5.55
CA ALA A 108 1.51 2.57 -4.35
C ALA A 108 2.74 2.16 -3.52
N VAL A 109 3.83 1.70 -4.17
CA VAL A 109 5.11 1.41 -3.51
C VAL A 109 5.62 2.63 -2.75
N LEU A 110 5.64 3.79 -3.39
CA LEU A 110 6.11 5.03 -2.78
C LEU A 110 5.23 5.42 -1.58
N VAL A 111 3.90 5.30 -1.70
CA VAL A 111 2.97 5.65 -0.63
C VAL A 111 3.20 4.76 0.61
N TYR A 112 3.29 3.44 0.44
CA TYR A 112 3.57 2.52 1.55
C TYR A 112 4.96 2.77 2.15
N GLY A 113 5.95 3.08 1.31
CA GLY A 113 7.31 3.42 1.76
C GLY A 113 7.32 4.70 2.60
N VAL A 114 6.51 5.70 2.23
CA VAL A 114 6.35 6.94 3.00
C VAL A 114 5.67 6.70 4.35
N ILE A 115 4.69 5.79 4.43
CA ILE A 115 4.08 5.38 5.70
C ILE A 115 5.14 4.81 6.65
N PHE A 116 5.92 3.86 6.16
CA PHE A 116 7.03 3.26 6.89
C PHE A 116 8.03 4.32 7.37
N TRP A 117 8.46 5.20 6.46
CA TRP A 117 9.40 6.27 6.75
C TRP A 117 8.90 7.24 7.83
N PHE A 118 7.65 7.68 7.74
CA PHE A 118 7.06 8.56 8.76
C PHE A 118 6.92 7.89 10.11
N ALA A 119 6.57 6.60 10.12
CA ALA A 119 6.51 5.84 11.36
C ALA A 119 7.91 5.71 12.00
N LEU A 120 8.96 5.45 11.21
CA LEU A 120 10.34 5.44 11.69
C LEU A 120 10.77 6.77 12.31
N LYS A 121 10.47 7.88 11.64
CA LYS A 121 10.82 9.25 12.07
C LYS A 121 9.96 9.76 13.23
N THR A 122 8.85 9.11 13.56
CA THR A 122 8.03 9.49 14.71
C THR A 122 8.76 9.08 16.00
N PRO A 123 9.00 10.01 16.95
CA PRO A 123 9.68 9.68 18.20
C PRO A 123 8.85 8.69 19.02
N LYS A 124 9.53 7.82 19.78
CA LYS A 124 8.86 6.93 20.73
C LYS A 124 8.22 7.79 21.83
N THR A 125 6.94 7.59 22.09
CA THR A 125 6.24 8.20 23.23
C THR A 125 5.95 7.08 24.22
N LEU A 126 6.48 7.20 25.43
CA LEU A 126 6.19 6.30 26.56
C LEU A 126 4.70 6.37 26.92
#